data_AF-A0A5S3YZQ6-F1
#
_entry.id   AF-A0A5S3YZQ6-F1
#
_cell.length_a   1.000
_cell.length_b   1.000
_cell.length_c   1.000
_cell.angle_alpha   90.00
_cell.angle_beta   90.00
_cell.angle_gamma   90.00
#
_symmetry.space_group_name_H-M   'P 1'
#
loop_
_entity.id
_entity.type
_entity.pdbx_description
1 polymer ?
#
loop_
_entity_poly.entity_id
_entity_poly.type
_entity_poly.pdbx_seq_one_letter_code
_entity_poly.pdbx_strand_id
1 'polypeptide(L)'
;MMSPLNTQKLLLFSCISALLLALLGLILGLWLDSLVILFDGAYSLVSVLLTAISLLTAAYLNSPSSRRRALLSQRLPAIVIAFKGFVIALMCSVSFISALLAMMDGGRTINTAAALLFGVINLLACIGAYTVIKAQASASALVIAETKQWFMDAVISAAVIAGFFIAALLTYFDLSVYAAYADPIMVIVASVYFIVVPVKMMLAALKQLQTCPVQHSYCSCELD
;
A
#
# COMPACT_ATOMS: atom_id res chain seq x y z
N MET A 1 29.80 5.82 5.21
CA MET A 1 29.14 6.11 3.91
C MET A 1 28.94 4.76 3.22
N MET A 2 27.70 4.29 3.03
CA MET A 2 27.46 2.98 2.40
C MET A 2 27.63 3.10 0.89
N SER A 3 28.16 2.04 0.28
CA SER A 3 28.29 1.97 -1.18
C SER A 3 26.90 1.89 -1.83
N PRO A 4 26.72 2.43 -3.06
CA PRO A 4 25.45 2.38 -3.77
C PRO A 4 24.92 0.94 -3.98
N LEU A 5 25.83 -0.03 -4.06
CA LEU A 5 25.51 -1.47 -4.12
C LEU A 5 24.78 -1.99 -2.87
N ASN A 6 25.14 -1.50 -1.68
CA ASN A 6 24.47 -1.95 -0.45
C ASN A 6 23.07 -1.35 -0.32
N THR A 7 22.88 -0.10 -0.75
CA THR A 7 21.56 0.55 -0.77
C THR A 7 20.60 -0.19 -1.71
N GLN A 8 21.04 -0.58 -2.91
CA GLN A 8 20.19 -1.34 -3.84
C GLN A 8 19.80 -2.71 -3.28
N LYS A 9 20.72 -3.44 -2.65
CA LYS A 9 20.42 -4.72 -1.99
C LYS A 9 19.39 -4.56 -0.87
N LEU A 10 19.49 -3.49 -0.08
CA LEU A 10 18.56 -3.20 1.02
C LEU A 10 17.15 -2.90 0.49
N LEU A 11 17.05 -2.11 -0.58
CA LEU A 11 15.76 -1.80 -1.23
C LEU A 11 15.16 -3.04 -1.90
N LEU A 12 15.99 -3.89 -2.50
CA LEU A 12 15.54 -5.16 -3.06
C LEU A 12 15.00 -6.09 -1.97
N PHE A 13 15.70 -6.18 -0.84
CA PHE A 13 15.20 -6.89 0.34
C PHE A 13 13.84 -6.35 0.79
N SER A 14 13.71 -5.03 0.93
CA SER A 14 12.44 -4.37 1.28
C SER A 14 11.31 -4.76 0.33
N CYS A 15 11.56 -4.66 -0.97
CA CYS A 15 10.59 -4.99 -2.02
C CYS A 15 10.16 -6.46 -1.98
N ILE A 16 11.12 -7.39 -1.87
CA ILE A 16 10.84 -8.83 -1.80
C ILE A 16 10.06 -9.17 -0.53
N SER A 17 10.47 -8.63 0.62
CA SER A 17 9.77 -8.84 1.88
C SER A 17 8.33 -8.32 1.83
N ALA A 18 8.11 -7.11 1.31
CA ALA A 18 6.77 -6.56 1.14
C ALA A 18 5.90 -7.41 0.20
N LEU A 19 6.47 -7.89 -0.92
CA LEU A 19 5.77 -8.75 -1.86
C LEU A 19 5.38 -10.10 -1.24
N LEU A 20 6.30 -10.72 -0.48
CA LEU A 20 6.04 -11.98 0.21
C LEU A 20 4.93 -11.83 1.25
N LEU A 21 4.96 -10.77 2.07
CA LEU A 21 3.91 -10.50 3.05
C LEU A 21 2.56 -10.21 2.38
N ALA A 22 2.55 -9.46 1.28
CA ALA A 22 1.33 -9.20 0.53
C ALA A 22 0.68 -10.48 -0.03
N LEU A 23 1.48 -11.37 -0.62
CA LEU A 23 1.01 -12.66 -1.11
C LEU A 23 0.55 -13.57 0.02
N LEU A 24 1.28 -13.59 1.14
CA LEU A 24 0.89 -14.34 2.32
C LEU A 24 -0.46 -13.85 2.86
N GLY A 25 -0.66 -12.53 2.97
CA GLY A 25 -1.93 -11.92 3.37
C GLY A 25 -3.08 -12.29 2.43
N LEU A 26 -2.85 -12.30 1.12
CA LEU A 26 -3.87 -12.75 0.15
C LEU A 26 -4.25 -14.22 0.34
N ILE A 27 -3.27 -15.12 0.42
CA ILE A 27 -3.50 -16.56 0.57
C ILE A 27 -4.24 -16.84 1.87
N LEU A 28 -3.78 -16.24 2.98
CA LEU A 28 -4.37 -16.45 4.30
C LEU A 28 -5.73 -15.77 4.45
N GLY A 29 -5.91 -14.58 3.89
CA GLY A 29 -7.20 -13.89 3.89
C GLY A 29 -8.28 -14.70 3.19
N LEU A 30 -7.95 -15.34 2.05
CA LEU A 30 -8.85 -16.27 1.38
C LEU A 30 -9.06 -17.56 2.18
N TRP A 31 -8.00 -18.13 2.76
CA TRP A 31 -8.08 -19.40 3.48
C TRP A 31 -8.84 -19.30 4.81
N LEU A 32 -8.65 -18.21 5.53
CA LEU A 32 -9.36 -17.90 6.79
C LEU A 32 -10.69 -17.20 6.58
N ASP A 33 -11.02 -16.89 5.33
CA ASP A 33 -12.21 -16.13 4.97
C ASP A 33 -12.27 -14.79 5.75
N SER A 34 -11.15 -14.06 5.84
CA SER A 34 -11.07 -12.76 6.54
C SER A 34 -10.94 -11.61 5.54
N LEU A 35 -11.88 -10.67 5.58
CA LEU A 35 -11.87 -9.52 4.69
C LEU A 35 -10.73 -8.55 5.03
N VAL A 36 -10.39 -8.37 6.31
CA VAL A 36 -9.34 -7.40 6.70
C VAL A 36 -7.94 -7.89 6.34
N ILE A 37 -7.67 -9.20 6.50
CA ILE A 37 -6.38 -9.78 6.11
C ILE A 37 -6.24 -9.76 4.58
N LEU A 38 -7.33 -10.10 3.87
CA LEU A 38 -7.37 -10.05 2.41
C LEU A 38 -7.15 -8.61 1.90
N PHE A 39 -7.79 -7.63 2.54
CA PHE A 39 -7.65 -6.22 2.23
C PHE A 39 -6.21 -5.73 2.39
N ASP A 40 -5.56 -6.02 3.53
CA ASP A 40 -4.18 -5.62 3.80
C ASP A 40 -3.20 -6.21 2.77
N GLY A 41 -3.33 -7.51 2.48
CA GLY A 41 -2.51 -8.20 1.47
C GLY A 41 -2.73 -7.66 0.06
N ALA A 42 -3.99 -7.47 -0.35
CA ALA A 42 -4.34 -6.92 -1.66
C ALA A 42 -3.84 -5.48 -1.82
N TYR A 43 -3.98 -4.65 -0.78
CA TYR A 43 -3.58 -3.25 -0.79
C TYR A 43 -2.07 -3.13 -0.98
N SER A 44 -1.32 -3.92 -0.21
CA SER A 44 0.14 -4.00 -0.31
C SER A 44 0.60 -4.46 -1.69
N LEU A 45 -0.02 -5.51 -2.24
CA LEU A 45 0.33 -6.02 -3.58
C LEU A 45 0.08 -4.98 -4.67
N VAL A 46 -1.11 -4.38 -4.67
CA VAL A 46 -1.50 -3.33 -5.63
C VAL A 46 -0.56 -2.13 -5.49
N SER A 47 -0.24 -1.70 -4.27
CA SER A 47 0.66 -0.58 -4.02
C SER A 47 2.08 -0.83 -4.55
N VAL A 48 2.63 -2.03 -4.35
CA VAL A 48 3.95 -2.44 -4.86
C VAL A 48 3.96 -2.45 -6.39
N LEU A 49 2.95 -3.05 -7.03
CA LEU A 49 2.83 -3.09 -8.49
C LEU A 49 2.75 -1.68 -9.10
N LEU A 50 1.91 -0.81 -8.54
CA LEU A 50 1.77 0.58 -9.01
C LEU A 50 3.02 1.40 -8.77
N THR A 51 3.76 1.11 -7.70
CA THR A 51 5.06 1.74 -7.43
C THR A 51 6.13 1.26 -8.41
N ALA A 52 6.15 -0.02 -8.78
CA ALA A 52 7.02 -0.53 -9.83
C ALA A 52 6.76 0.17 -11.18
N ILE A 53 5.49 0.37 -11.56
CA ILE A 53 5.11 1.15 -12.76
C ILE A 53 5.65 2.58 -12.67
N SER A 54 5.57 3.22 -11.50
CA SER A 54 6.08 4.57 -11.27
C SER A 54 7.60 4.64 -11.43
N LEU A 55 8.33 3.63 -10.95
CA LEU A 55 9.79 3.55 -11.10
C LEU A 55 10.21 3.30 -12.55
N LEU A 56 9.53 2.39 -13.26
CA LEU A 56 9.76 2.15 -14.68
C LEU A 56 9.52 3.41 -15.51
N THR A 57 8.47 4.17 -15.17
CA THR A 57 8.17 5.46 -15.78
C THR A 57 9.32 6.45 -15.54
N ALA A 58 9.81 6.57 -14.30
CA ALA A 58 10.93 7.44 -13.98
C ALA A 58 12.22 7.04 -14.72
N ALA A 59 12.54 5.75 -14.79
CA ALA A 59 13.69 5.23 -15.51
C ALA A 59 13.61 5.50 -17.03
N TYR A 60 12.42 5.34 -17.62
CA TYR A 60 12.17 5.66 -19.02
C TYR A 60 12.39 7.15 -19.33
N LEU A 61 11.94 8.03 -18.42
CA LEU A 61 12.07 9.48 -18.57
C LEU A 61 13.51 9.99 -18.37
N ASN A 62 14.34 9.30 -17.57
CA ASN A 62 15.74 9.68 -17.30
C ASN A 62 16.74 9.18 -18.35
N SER A 63 16.31 8.42 -19.36
CA SER A 63 17.16 7.93 -20.46
C SER A 63 17.47 9.04 -21.49
N PRO A 64 18.56 8.95 -22.28
CA PRO A 64 19.01 10.02 -23.19
C PRO A 64 17.87 10.58 -24.05
N SER A 65 17.72 11.91 -24.05
CA SER A 65 16.49 12.61 -24.44
C SER A 65 16.18 12.54 -25.94
N SER A 66 14.90 12.30 -26.27
CA SER A 66 14.33 12.54 -27.60
C SER A 66 13.18 13.54 -27.49
N ARG A 67 12.87 14.30 -28.56
CA ARG A 67 11.78 15.31 -28.56
C ARG A 67 10.44 14.76 -28.07
N ARG A 68 10.13 13.50 -28.41
CA ARG A 68 8.92 12.78 -27.94
C ARG A 68 8.94 12.53 -26.42
N ARG A 69 10.10 12.21 -25.83
CA ARG A 69 10.25 12.00 -24.38
C ARG A 69 10.15 13.29 -23.58
N ALA A 70 10.64 14.41 -24.11
CA ALA A 70 10.49 15.71 -23.47
C ALA A 70 9.01 16.15 -23.35
N LEU A 71 8.18 15.80 -24.33
CA LEU A 71 6.73 16.02 -24.25
C LEU A 71 6.06 15.08 -23.23
N LEU A 72 6.49 13.82 -23.17
CA LEU A 72 5.95 12.83 -22.23
C LEU A 72 6.34 13.13 -20.78
N SER A 73 7.54 13.66 -20.51
CA SER A 73 8.00 13.95 -19.15
C SER A 73 7.12 14.96 -18.42
N GLN A 74 6.40 15.83 -19.15
CA GLN A 74 5.50 16.82 -18.59
C GLN A 74 4.16 16.22 -18.11
N ARG A 75 3.66 15.15 -18.74
CA ARG A 75 2.31 14.60 -18.48
C ARG A 75 2.34 13.22 -17.83
N LEU A 76 3.31 12.39 -18.19
CA LEU A 76 3.34 10.98 -17.81
C LEU A 76 3.39 10.76 -16.28
N PRO A 77 4.17 11.53 -15.48
CA PRO A 77 4.14 11.40 -14.02
C PRO A 77 2.75 11.65 -13.41
N ALA A 78 2.04 12.69 -13.88
CA ALA A 78 0.70 12.99 -13.40
C ALA A 78 -0.31 11.92 -13.81
N ILE A 79 -0.21 11.36 -15.03
CA ILE A 79 -1.05 10.23 -15.47
C ILE A 79 -0.85 9.01 -14.57
N VAL A 80 0.41 8.66 -14.26
CA VAL A 80 0.73 7.50 -13.41
C VAL A 80 0.21 7.70 -11.99
N ILE A 81 0.35 8.90 -11.41
CA ILE A 81 -0.19 9.22 -10.09
C ILE A 81 -1.72 9.16 -10.08
N ALA A 82 -2.38 9.71 -11.10
CA ALA A 82 -3.84 9.65 -11.23
C ALA A 82 -4.34 8.20 -11.33
N PHE A 83 -3.67 7.38 -12.16
CA PHE A 83 -3.99 5.96 -12.29
C PHE A 83 -3.77 5.20 -10.98
N LYS A 84 -2.66 5.44 -10.28
CA LYS A 84 -2.38 4.83 -8.97
C LYS A 84 -3.49 5.18 -7.96
N GLY A 85 -3.87 6.46 -7.89
CA GLY A 85 -4.93 6.92 -7.02
C GLY A 85 -6.28 6.26 -7.35
N PHE A 86 -6.63 6.17 -8.63
CA PHE A 86 -7.86 5.52 -9.10
C PHE A 86 -7.93 4.04 -8.73
N VAL A 87 -6.87 3.26 -9.00
CA VAL A 87 -6.85 1.81 -8.72
C VAL A 87 -7.00 1.54 -7.23
N ILE A 88 -6.29 2.28 -6.37
CA ILE A 88 -6.41 2.11 -4.92
C ILE A 88 -7.79 2.54 -4.42
N ALA A 89 -8.36 3.62 -4.95
CA ALA A 89 -9.71 4.06 -4.58
C ALA A 89 -10.78 3.03 -4.98
N LEU A 90 -10.67 2.44 -6.17
CA LEU A 90 -11.54 1.37 -6.64
C LEU A 90 -11.45 0.16 -5.70
N MET A 91 -10.24 -0.28 -5.37
CA MET A 91 -10.02 -1.38 -4.45
C MET A 91 -10.66 -1.13 -3.08
N CYS A 92 -10.42 0.05 -2.47
CA CYS A 92 -11.04 0.42 -1.20
C CYS A 92 -12.57 0.43 -1.28
N SER A 93 -13.13 0.88 -2.41
CA SER A 93 -14.58 0.91 -2.62
C SER A 93 -15.17 -0.50 -2.68
N VAL A 94 -14.53 -1.42 -3.39
CA VAL A 94 -14.94 -2.83 -3.46
C VAL A 94 -14.90 -3.47 -2.07
N SER A 95 -13.80 -3.32 -1.34
CA SER A 95 -13.65 -3.90 0.00
C SER A 95 -14.63 -3.30 1.00
N PHE A 96 -14.91 -2.00 0.92
CA PHE A 96 -15.94 -1.36 1.72
C PHE A 96 -17.33 -1.93 1.45
N ILE A 97 -17.71 -2.10 0.18
CA ILE A 97 -19.00 -2.72 -0.20
C ILE A 97 -19.06 -4.16 0.30
N SER A 98 -18.00 -4.95 0.13
CA SER A 98 -17.93 -6.33 0.64
C SER A 98 -18.11 -6.39 2.16
N ALA A 99 -17.51 -5.46 2.90
CA ALA A 99 -17.68 -5.37 4.34
C ALA A 99 -19.10 -4.95 4.75
N LEU A 100 -19.73 -4.03 4.02
CA LEU A 100 -21.14 -3.67 4.26
C LEU A 100 -22.07 -4.86 4.03
N LEU A 101 -21.85 -5.63 2.96
CA LEU A 101 -22.63 -6.84 2.71
C LEU A 101 -22.44 -7.86 3.84
N ALA A 102 -21.19 -8.09 4.27
CA ALA A 102 -20.91 -8.96 5.41
C ALA A 102 -21.57 -8.48 6.72
N MET A 103 -21.64 -7.16 6.95
CA MET A 103 -22.40 -6.61 8.08
C MET A 103 -23.89 -6.94 7.99
N MET A 104 -24.48 -6.88 6.80
CA MET A 104 -25.90 -7.17 6.57
C MET A 104 -26.22 -8.67 6.71
N ASP A 105 -25.27 -9.53 6.37
CA ASP A 105 -25.41 -11.00 6.42
C ASP A 105 -25.15 -11.59 7.83
N GLY A 106 -25.04 -10.75 8.87
CA GLY A 106 -24.84 -11.20 10.25
C GLY A 106 -23.37 -11.24 10.70
N GLY A 107 -22.47 -10.61 9.95
CA GLY A 107 -21.04 -10.62 10.21
C GLY A 107 -20.32 -11.79 9.56
N ARG A 108 -19.06 -12.00 9.95
CA ARG A 108 -18.19 -13.04 9.41
C ARG A 108 -17.54 -13.85 10.53
N THR A 109 -17.87 -15.12 10.59
CA THR A 109 -17.24 -16.05 11.54
C THR A 109 -15.88 -16.47 11.00
N ILE A 110 -14.83 -15.98 11.65
CA ILE A 110 -13.45 -16.30 11.32
C ILE A 110 -12.80 -17.10 12.44
N ASN A 111 -11.80 -17.91 12.08
CA ASN A 111 -10.94 -18.52 13.09
C ASN A 111 -10.02 -17.45 13.69
N THR A 112 -10.48 -16.79 14.75
CA THR A 112 -9.77 -15.68 15.41
C THR A 112 -8.40 -16.09 15.95
N ALA A 113 -8.23 -17.33 16.42
CA ALA A 113 -6.95 -17.85 16.89
C ALA A 113 -5.93 -17.95 15.74
N ALA A 114 -6.33 -18.49 14.59
CA ALA A 114 -5.48 -18.53 13.40
C ALA A 114 -5.16 -17.11 12.90
N ALA A 115 -6.17 -16.23 12.81
CA ALA A 115 -6.01 -14.85 12.41
C ALA A 115 -5.03 -14.07 13.31
N LEU A 116 -5.11 -14.26 14.63
CA LEU A 116 -4.17 -13.69 15.60
C LEU A 116 -2.75 -14.22 15.42
N LEU A 117 -2.58 -15.54 15.25
CA LEU A 117 -1.28 -16.15 15.03
C LEU A 117 -0.59 -15.54 13.81
N PHE A 118 -1.31 -15.42 12.70
CA PHE A 118 -0.78 -14.80 11.49
C PHE A 118 -0.56 -13.30 11.64
N GLY A 119 -1.45 -12.60 12.32
CA GLY A 119 -1.27 -11.19 12.65
C GLY A 119 0.05 -10.95 13.39
N VAL A 120 0.35 -11.78 14.41
CA VAL A 120 1.62 -11.71 15.15
C VAL A 120 2.81 -11.99 14.24
N ILE A 121 2.75 -13.01 13.39
CA ILE A 121 3.82 -13.31 12.42
C ILE A 121 4.05 -12.12 11.48
N ASN A 122 2.98 -11.51 10.96
CA ASN A 122 3.04 -10.35 10.08
C ASN A 122 3.67 -9.15 10.79
N LEU A 123 3.22 -8.85 12.01
CA LEU A 123 3.76 -7.76 12.81
C LEU A 123 5.25 -7.96 13.12
N LEU A 124 5.67 -9.18 13.47
CA LEU A 124 7.09 -9.49 13.70
C LEU A 124 7.91 -9.34 12.41
N ALA A 125 7.37 -9.75 11.26
CA ALA A 125 8.02 -9.54 9.98
C ALA A 125 8.16 -8.04 9.65
N CYS A 126 7.12 -7.23 9.89
CA CYS A 126 7.17 -5.79 9.70
C CYS A 126 8.20 -5.11 10.62
N ILE A 127 8.22 -5.48 11.91
CA ILE A 127 9.21 -4.97 12.87
C ILE A 127 10.62 -5.42 12.49
N GLY A 128 10.79 -6.67 12.07
CA GLY A 128 12.06 -7.21 11.59
C GLY A 128 12.60 -6.41 10.39
N ALA A 129 11.79 -6.21 9.36
CA ALA A 129 12.17 -5.40 8.21
C ALA A 129 12.45 -3.94 8.59
N TYR A 130 11.59 -3.34 9.43
CA TYR A 130 11.80 -2.00 9.98
C TYR A 130 13.17 -1.86 10.66
N THR A 131 13.54 -2.77 11.57
CA THR A 131 14.80 -2.69 12.31
C THR A 131 16.02 -2.85 11.39
N VAL A 132 15.96 -3.78 10.44
CA VAL A 132 17.03 -4.01 9.44
C VAL A 132 17.26 -2.77 8.59
N ILE A 133 16.19 -2.14 8.11
CA ILE A 133 16.27 -0.96 7.21
C ILE A 133 16.62 0.30 8.01
N LYS A 134 16.06 0.46 9.21
CA LYS A 134 16.32 1.60 10.12
C LYS A 134 17.79 1.71 10.47
N ALA A 135 18.47 0.59 10.68
CA ALA A 135 19.92 0.56 10.95
C ALA A 135 20.75 1.26 9.86
N GLN A 136 20.19 1.43 8.66
CA GLN A 136 20.81 2.08 7.51
C GLN A 136 20.06 3.33 7.05
N ALA A 137 19.14 3.87 7.86
CA ALA A 137 18.25 4.97 7.47
C ALA A 137 19.00 6.24 7.02
N SER A 138 20.22 6.48 7.47
CA SER A 138 21.02 7.64 7.03
C SER A 138 21.63 7.50 5.63
N ALA A 139 21.44 6.36 4.94
CA ALA A 139 22.09 6.07 3.66
C ALA A 139 21.46 6.81 2.46
N SER A 140 20.15 7.03 2.45
CA SER A 140 19.47 7.80 1.39
C SER A 140 18.05 8.21 1.76
N ALA A 141 17.50 9.22 1.08
CA ALA A 141 16.10 9.60 1.19
C ALA A 141 15.14 8.45 0.90
N LEU A 142 15.53 7.52 0.01
CA LEU A 142 14.72 6.36 -0.35
C LEU A 142 14.66 5.34 0.79
N VAL A 143 15.79 5.09 1.48
CA VAL A 143 15.82 4.20 2.66
C VAL A 143 15.06 4.80 3.84
N ILE A 144 15.07 6.13 4.00
CA ILE A 144 14.24 6.83 4.99
C ILE A 144 12.75 6.62 4.68
N ALA A 145 12.36 6.72 3.41
CA ALA A 145 10.99 6.49 2.98
C ALA A 145 10.55 5.05 3.29
N GLU A 146 11.35 4.05 2.92
CA GLU A 146 11.08 2.64 3.22
C GLU A 146 11.01 2.38 4.74
N THR A 147 11.91 2.96 5.53
CA THR A 147 11.87 2.84 7.01
C THR A 147 10.55 3.36 7.57
N LYS A 148 10.06 4.50 7.08
CA LYS A 148 8.77 5.06 7.49
C LYS A 148 7.62 4.18 7.04
N GLN A 149 7.70 3.58 5.86
CA GLN A 149 6.67 2.68 5.34
C GLN A 149 6.55 1.42 6.21
N TRP A 150 7.65 0.73 6.50
CA TRP A 150 7.63 -0.44 7.38
C TRP A 150 7.14 -0.13 8.80
N PHE A 151 7.41 1.08 9.30
CA PHE A 151 6.83 1.52 10.56
C PHE A 151 5.30 1.66 10.48
N MET A 152 4.79 2.26 9.41
CA MET A 152 3.34 2.37 9.18
C MET A 152 2.70 0.98 9.03
N ASP A 153 3.33 0.07 8.30
CA ASP A 153 2.83 -1.30 8.11
C ASP A 153 2.79 -2.08 9.44
N ALA A 154 3.78 -1.87 10.31
CA ALA A 154 3.77 -2.42 11.66
C ALA A 154 2.63 -1.84 12.53
N VAL A 155 2.37 -0.53 12.45
CA VAL A 155 1.27 0.11 13.18
C VAL A 155 -0.09 -0.42 12.70
N ILE A 156 -0.28 -0.56 11.39
CA ILE A 156 -1.50 -1.13 10.80
C ILE A 156 -1.68 -2.58 11.25
N SER A 157 -0.62 -3.39 11.16
CA SER A 157 -0.63 -4.79 11.62
C SER A 157 -0.99 -4.91 13.10
N ALA A 158 -0.45 -4.03 13.95
CA ALA A 158 -0.79 -3.99 15.37
C ALA A 158 -2.27 -3.63 15.60
N ALA A 159 -2.84 -2.72 14.81
CA ALA A 159 -4.26 -2.38 14.89
C ALA A 159 -5.16 -3.57 14.48
N VAL A 160 -4.78 -4.32 13.44
CA VAL A 160 -5.48 -5.54 13.02
C VAL A 160 -5.42 -6.62 14.11
N ILE A 161 -4.24 -6.86 14.70
CA ILE A 161 -4.10 -7.77 15.85
C ILE A 161 -5.01 -7.33 17.00
N ALA A 162 -5.03 -6.04 17.34
CA ALA A 162 -5.88 -5.53 18.41
C ALA A 162 -7.36 -5.80 18.14
N GLY A 163 -7.82 -5.62 16.90
CA GLY A 163 -9.20 -5.94 16.53
C GLY A 163 -9.53 -7.42 16.64
N PHE A 164 -8.65 -8.32 16.20
CA PHE A 164 -8.85 -9.76 16.39
C PHE A 164 -8.71 -10.21 17.84
N PHE A 165 -7.90 -9.53 18.63
CA PHE A 165 -7.77 -9.79 20.07
C PHE A 165 -9.08 -9.44 20.78
N ILE A 166 -9.69 -8.31 20.44
CA ILE A 166 -11.03 -7.95 20.92
C ILE A 166 -12.07 -8.99 20.48
N ALA A 167 -12.03 -9.44 19.22
CA ALA A 167 -12.92 -10.49 18.73
C ALA A 167 -12.77 -11.82 19.50
N ALA A 168 -11.53 -12.19 19.85
CA ALA A 168 -11.23 -13.36 20.66
C ALA A 168 -11.77 -13.22 22.09
N LEU A 169 -11.63 -12.05 22.72
CA LEU A 169 -12.22 -11.77 24.04
C LEU A 169 -13.75 -11.85 24.00
N LEU A 170 -14.39 -11.27 22.98
CA LEU A 170 -15.84 -11.37 22.82
C LEU A 170 -16.30 -12.83 22.68
N THR A 171 -15.55 -13.63 21.92
CA THR A 171 -15.83 -15.07 21.80
C THR A 171 -15.68 -15.79 23.14
N TYR A 172 -14.68 -15.44 23.94
CA TYR A 172 -14.44 -16.02 25.26
C TYR A 172 -15.56 -15.72 26.28
N PHE A 173 -16.21 -14.56 26.18
CA PHE A 173 -17.33 -14.17 27.03
C PHE A 173 -18.72 -14.56 26.47
N ASP A 174 -18.80 -15.54 25.57
CA ASP A 174 -20.04 -15.98 24.91
C ASP A 174 -20.77 -14.87 24.10
N LEU A 175 -20.05 -13.82 23.70
CA LEU A 175 -20.51 -12.71 22.85
C LEU A 175 -20.13 -12.92 21.38
N SER A 176 -20.17 -14.17 20.90
CA SER A 176 -19.71 -14.57 19.56
C SER A 176 -20.42 -13.86 18.41
N VAL A 177 -21.69 -13.47 18.61
CA VAL A 177 -22.47 -12.66 17.65
C VAL A 177 -21.78 -11.32 17.40
N TYR A 178 -21.23 -10.67 18.43
CA TYR A 178 -20.51 -9.41 18.29
C TYR A 178 -19.12 -9.61 17.68
N ALA A 179 -18.46 -10.74 17.98
CA ALA A 179 -17.16 -11.08 17.41
C ALA A 179 -17.20 -11.23 15.88
N ALA A 180 -18.31 -11.71 15.33
CA ALA A 180 -18.51 -11.85 13.89
C ALA A 180 -18.43 -10.50 13.14
N TYR A 181 -18.77 -9.39 13.79
CA TYR A 181 -18.72 -8.06 13.16
C TYR A 181 -17.32 -7.42 13.18
N ALA A 182 -16.37 -7.96 13.95
CA ALA A 182 -15.06 -7.35 14.11
C ALA A 182 -14.30 -7.21 12.77
N ASP A 183 -14.30 -8.27 11.96
CA ASP A 183 -13.60 -8.29 10.66
C ASP A 183 -14.19 -7.28 9.66
N PRO A 184 -15.52 -7.27 9.38
CA PRO A 184 -16.13 -6.24 8.53
C PRO A 184 -15.96 -4.81 9.05
N ILE A 185 -16.08 -4.57 10.37
CA ILE A 185 -15.88 -3.23 10.95
C ILE A 185 -14.46 -2.72 10.71
N MET A 186 -13.45 -3.57 10.89
CA MET A 186 -12.07 -3.20 10.62
C MET A 186 -11.86 -2.81 9.16
N VAL A 187 -12.47 -3.53 8.21
CA VAL A 187 -12.39 -3.19 6.78
C VAL A 187 -13.09 -1.89 6.45
N ILE A 188 -14.26 -1.63 7.04
CA ILE A 188 -14.97 -0.36 6.88
C ILE A 188 -14.09 0.80 7.32
N VAL A 189 -13.53 0.70 8.53
CA VAL A 189 -12.64 1.73 9.09
C VAL A 189 -11.39 1.91 8.23
N ALA A 190 -10.73 0.82 7.86
CA ALA A 190 -9.51 0.86 7.05
C ALA A 190 -9.77 1.43 5.65
N SER A 191 -10.87 1.05 4.99
CA SER A 191 -11.23 1.54 3.66
C SER A 191 -11.53 3.03 3.67
N VAL A 192 -12.29 3.52 4.66
CA VAL A 192 -12.59 4.95 4.81
C VAL A 192 -11.32 5.76 5.12
N TYR A 193 -10.43 5.21 5.94
CA TYR A 193 -9.17 5.88 6.25
C TYR A 193 -8.24 5.94 5.02
N PHE A 194 -8.04 4.81 4.33
CA PHE A 194 -7.08 4.73 3.24
C PHE A 194 -7.55 5.40 1.95
N ILE A 195 -8.86 5.50 1.67
CA ILE A 195 -9.33 6.13 0.44
C ILE A 195 -8.99 7.64 0.35
N VAL A 196 -8.80 8.31 1.49
CA VAL A 196 -8.58 9.77 1.55
C VAL A 196 -7.31 10.18 0.82
N VAL A 197 -6.20 9.47 1.04
CA VAL A 197 -4.88 9.85 0.48
C VAL A 197 -4.84 9.64 -1.05
N PRO A 198 -5.18 8.46 -1.60
CA PRO A 198 -5.23 8.19 -3.03
C PRO A 198 -6.17 9.13 -3.78
N VAL A 199 -7.35 9.44 -3.23
CA VAL A 199 -8.29 10.37 -3.87
C VAL A 199 -7.70 11.78 -3.96
N LYS A 200 -7.09 12.28 -2.87
CA LYS A 200 -6.41 13.59 -2.90
C LYS A 200 -5.28 13.62 -3.92
N MET A 201 -4.46 12.57 -3.98
CA MET A 201 -3.39 12.44 -4.97
C MET A 201 -3.94 12.42 -6.40
N MET A 202 -5.01 11.67 -6.65
CA MET A 202 -5.67 11.59 -7.95
C MET A 202 -6.23 12.96 -8.39
N LEU A 203 -6.96 13.64 -7.52
CA LEU A 203 -7.54 14.95 -7.83
C LEU A 203 -6.46 16.00 -8.10
N ALA A 204 -5.37 16.00 -7.33
CA ALA A 204 -4.24 16.88 -7.57
C ALA A 204 -3.57 16.60 -8.92
N ALA A 205 -3.37 15.33 -9.27
CA ALA A 205 -2.79 14.93 -10.55
C ALA A 205 -3.69 15.27 -11.75
N LEU A 206 -5.01 15.07 -11.63
CA LEU A 206 -5.98 15.47 -12.65
C LEU A 206 -5.97 16.99 -12.86
N LYS A 207 -5.90 17.77 -11.77
CA LYS A 207 -5.78 19.23 -11.85
C LYS A 207 -4.51 19.65 -12.59
N GLN A 208 -3.37 19.01 -12.31
CA GLN A 208 -2.12 19.26 -13.04
C GLN A 208 -2.27 19.01 -14.54
N LEU A 209 -2.93 17.91 -14.93
CA LEU A 209 -3.18 17.58 -16.34
C LEU A 209 -4.06 18.61 -17.05
N GLN A 210 -5.03 19.20 -16.34
CA GLN A 210 -5.87 20.28 -16.87
C GLN A 210 -5.11 21.60 -17.02
N THR A 211 -4.20 21.89 -16.09
CA THR A 211 -3.48 23.17 -16.06
C THR A 211 -2.21 23.20 -16.90
N CYS A 212 -1.67 22.05 -17.32
CA CYS A 212 -0.41 21.99 -18.06
C CYS A 212 -0.61 22.51 -19.50
N PRO A 213 -0.21 23.75 -19.83
CA PRO A 213 -0.27 24.22 -21.21
C PRO A 213 0.71 23.38 -22.02
N VAL A 214 0.43 23.17 -23.31
CA VAL A 214 1.44 22.63 -24.23
C VAL A 214 2.50 23.72 -24.40
N GLN A 215 3.47 23.79 -23.48
CA GLN A 215 4.53 24.78 -23.55
C GLN A 215 5.46 24.38 -24.71
N HIS A 216 5.35 25.07 -25.84
CA HIS A 216 6.18 24.92 -27.04
C HIS A 216 7.66 25.34 -26.86
N SER A 217 8.12 25.54 -25.62
CA SER A 217 9.39 26.20 -25.28
C SER A 217 10.60 25.26 -25.22
N TYR A 218 10.80 24.47 -26.29
CA TYR A 218 12.12 23.87 -26.60
C TYR A 218 12.70 24.42 -27.93
N CYS A 219 12.14 25.51 -28.47
CA CYS A 219 12.56 26.09 -29.75
C CYS A 219 13.50 27.30 -29.61
N SER A 220 14.37 27.36 -28.57
CA SER A 220 15.31 28.49 -28.38
C SER A 220 16.56 28.14 -27.54
N CYS A 221 17.15 26.95 -27.69
CA CYS A 221 18.47 26.65 -27.12
C CYS A 221 19.35 25.84 -28.07
N GLU A 222 19.22 26.09 -29.38
CA GLU A 222 20.14 25.61 -30.41
C GLU A 222 20.10 26.64 -31.52
N LEU A 223 20.76 27.78 -31.27
CA LEU A 223 21.24 28.80 -32.20
C LEU A 223 21.76 29.95 -31.33
N ASP A 224 22.95 29.76 -30.77
CA ASP A 224 24.02 30.75 -30.61
C ASP A 224 25.28 30.05 -30.09
#